data_AF-A0A2U1LKJ1-F1
#
_entry.id   AF-A0A2U1LKJ1-F1
#
_cell.length_a   1.000
_cell.length_b   1.000
_cell.length_c   1.000
_cell.angle_alpha   90.00
_cell.angle_beta   90.00
_cell.angle_gamma   90.00
#
_symmetry.space_group_name_H-M   'P 1'
#
loop_
_entity.id
_entity.type
_entity.pdbx_description
1 polymer ?
#
loop_
_entity_poly.entity_id
_entity_poly.type
_entity_poly.pdbx_seq_one_letter_code
_entity_poly.pdbx_strand_id
1 'polypeptide(L)' 'MESEIMAHVLCWDMKAAMEISCEPRVRRHLCSIFMDNTVVSIRSTPDGRESIDANHEFAGVKWLKDKQLTRFDDAQWLFI' A
#
# COMPACT_ATOMS: atom_id res chain seq x y z
N MET A 1 -17.76 -26.13 -21.03
CA MET A 1 -18.89 -26.00 -20.08
C MET A 1 -18.42 -25.48 -18.73
N GLU A 2 -17.57 -26.17 -17.97
CA GLU A 2 -17.08 -25.67 -16.66
C GLU A 2 -16.22 -24.41 -16.77
N SER A 3 -15.36 -24.32 -17.80
CA SER A 3 -14.53 -23.13 -18.04
C SER A 3 -15.33 -21.86 -18.35
N GLU A 4 -16.48 -21.99 -19.03
CA GLU A 4 -17.35 -20.85 -19.39
C GLU A 4 -18.18 -20.39 -18.18
N ILE A 5 -18.63 -21.32 -17.34
CA ILE A 5 -19.33 -21.00 -16.09
C ILE A 5 -18.36 -20.27 -15.14
N MET A 6 -17.13 -20.77 -14.99
CA MET A 6 -16.11 -20.11 -14.16
C MET A 6 -15.72 -18.72 -14.69
N ALA A 7 -15.61 -18.56 -16.01
CA ALA A 7 -15.34 -17.26 -16.63
C ALA A 7 -16.48 -16.26 -16.41
N HIS A 8 -17.73 -16.71 -16.47
CA HIS A 8 -18.90 -15.87 -16.23
C HIS A 8 -19.00 -15.45 -14.75
N VAL A 9 -18.77 -16.38 -13.81
CA VAL A 9 -18.73 -16.09 -12.36
C VAL A 9 -17.62 -15.08 -12.04
N LEU A 10 -16.40 -15.31 -12.53
CA LEU A 10 -15.29 -14.36 -12.35
C LEU A 10 -15.59 -12.97 -12.95
N CYS A 11 -16.21 -12.91 -14.12
CA CYS A 11 -16.59 -11.64 -14.74
C CYS A 11 -17.61 -10.86 -13.89
N TRP A 12 -18.54 -11.57 -13.25
CA TRP A 12 -19.52 -10.95 -12.34
C TRP A 12 -18.88 -10.49 -11.03
N ASP A 13 -17.97 -11.28 -10.46
CA ASP A 13 -17.22 -10.90 -9.26
C ASP A 13 -16.36 -9.65 -9.51
N MET A 14 -15.68 -9.59 -10.67
CA MET A 14 -14.90 -8.42 -11.07
C MET A 14 -15.76 -7.17 -11.27
N LYS A 15 -16.97 -7.31 -11.86
CA LYS A 15 -17.91 -6.19 -12.03
C LYS A 15 -18.41 -5.67 -10.68
N ALA A 16 -18.79 -6.56 -9.78
CA ALA A 16 -19.22 -6.19 -8.42
C ALA A 16 -18.09 -5.48 -7.66
N ALA A 17 -16.85 -5.99 -7.73
CA ALA A 17 -15.69 -5.33 -7.13
C ALA A 17 -15.45 -3.93 -7.71
N MET A 18 -15.58 -3.79 -9.03
CA MET A 18 -15.41 -2.49 -9.70
C MET A 18 -16.46 -1.47 -9.23
N GLU A 19 -17.74 -1.85 -9.22
CA GLU A 19 -18.85 -1.00 -8.78
C GLU A 19 -18.62 -0.50 -7.34
N ILE A 20 -18.26 -1.41 -6.42
CA ILE A 20 -17.99 -1.06 -5.02
C ILE A 20 -16.75 -0.17 -4.90
N SER A 21 -15.69 -0.45 -5.66
CA SER A 21 -14.45 0.35 -5.63
C SER A 21 -14.64 1.78 -6.14
N CYS A 22 -15.61 1.99 -7.03
CA CYS A 22 -15.94 3.27 -7.61
C CYS A 22 -16.96 4.08 -6.81
N GLU A 23 -17.72 3.46 -5.90
CA GLU A 23 -18.74 4.11 -5.09
C GLU A 23 -18.13 5.22 -4.19
N PRO A 24 -18.48 6.51 -4.39
CA PRO A 24 -17.83 7.61 -3.70
C PRO A 24 -17.97 7.58 -2.17
N ARG A 25 -19.11 7.07 -1.66
CA ARG A 25 -19.34 6.96 -0.22
C ARG A 25 -18.41 5.93 0.43
N VAL A 26 -18.23 4.79 -0.23
CA VAL A 26 -17.31 3.72 0.21
C VAL A 26 -15.89 4.27 0.22
N ARG A 27 -15.45 4.89 -0.88
CA ARG A 27 -14.11 5.49 -0.98
C ARG A 27 -13.85 6.53 0.12
N ARG A 28 -14.80 7.45 0.35
CA ARG A 28 -14.66 8.49 1.38
C ARG A 28 -14.54 7.88 2.77
N HIS A 29 -15.35 6.87 3.08
CA HIS A 29 -15.31 6.17 4.37
C HIS A 29 -13.97 5.44 4.57
N LEU A 30 -13.51 4.70 3.56
CA LEU A 30 -12.21 4.03 3.61
C LEU A 30 -11.05 5.02 3.72
N CYS A 31 -11.06 6.13 2.97
CA CYS A 31 -10.02 7.17 3.07
C CYS A 31 -9.96 7.77 4.48
N SER A 32 -11.11 7.99 5.14
CA SER A 32 -11.14 8.47 6.52
C SER A 32 -10.48 7.48 7.48
N ILE A 33 -10.84 6.20 7.41
CA ILE A 33 -10.28 5.16 8.29
C ILE A 33 -8.79 4.94 8.00
N PHE A 34 -8.41 5.01 6.72
CA PHE A 34 -7.04 4.77 6.28
C PHE A 34 -6.08 5.79 6.89
N MET A 35 -6.42 7.08 6.88
CA MET A 35 -5.53 8.13 7.42
C MET A 35 -5.21 7.92 8.91
N ASP A 36 -6.16 7.39 9.67
CA ASP A 36 -6.01 7.21 11.13
C ASP A 36 -5.22 5.96 11.51
N ASN A 37 -5.27 4.90 10.69
CA ASN A 37 -4.77 3.57 11.07
C ASN A 37 -3.58 3.09 10.24
N THR A 38 -3.20 3.81 9.18
CA THR A 38 -2.16 3.36 8.27
C THR A 38 -0.78 3.48 8.88
N VAL A 39 0.02 2.45 8.65
CA VAL A 39 1.45 2.44 8.93
C VAL A 39 2.25 2.26 7.64
N VAL A 40 3.44 2.83 7.61
CA VAL A 40 4.40 2.71 6.52
C VAL A 40 5.56 1.84 6.98
N SER A 41 5.87 0.86 6.14
CA SER A 41 6.94 -0.12 6.34
C SER A 41 7.76 -0.20 5.07
N ILE A 42 9.08 -0.20 5.20
CA ILE A 42 9.99 -0.32 4.06
C ILE A 42 10.40 -1.78 3.88
N ARG A 43 10.44 -2.18 2.60
CA ARG A 43 11.08 -3.41 2.15
C ARG A 43 12.16 -3.03 1.15
N SER A 44 13.41 -3.25 1.53
CA SER A 44 14.54 -3.05 0.64
C SER A 44 14.45 -4.00 -0.55
N THR A 45 14.70 -3.48 -1.75
CA THR A 45 15.04 -4.32 -2.91
C THR A 45 16.37 -5.05 -2.66
N PRO A 46 16.72 -6.08 -3.45
CA PRO A 46 18.01 -6.74 -3.34
C PRO A 46 19.19 -5.75 -3.42
N ASP A 47 19.13 -4.83 -4.38
CA ASP A 47 20.15 -3.79 -4.56
C ASP A 47 20.24 -2.83 -3.36
N GLY A 48 19.09 -2.28 -2.91
CA GLY A 48 19.05 -1.41 -1.73
C GLY A 48 19.45 -2.11 -0.43
N ARG A 49 19.39 -3.45 -0.39
CA ARG A 49 19.88 -4.22 0.75
C ARG A 49 21.41 -4.23 0.82
N GLU A 50 22.09 -4.25 -0.33
CA GLU A 50 23.55 -4.30 -0.40
C GLU A 50 24.21 -2.91 -0.40
N SER A 51 23.59 -1.93 -1.06
CA SER A 51 24.17 -0.58 -1.23
C SER A 51 24.03 0.33 0.00
N ILE A 52 22.98 0.16 0.79
CA ILE A 52 22.69 1.01 1.96
C ILE A 52 23.26 0.35 3.22
N ASP A 53 24.46 0.73 3.63
CA ASP A 53 25.06 0.27 4.89
C ASP A 53 24.57 1.09 6.11
N ALA A 54 25.18 0.89 7.28
CA ALA A 54 24.79 1.59 8.50
C ALA A 54 25.17 3.08 8.51
N ASN A 55 26.07 3.52 7.63
CA ASN A 55 26.58 4.89 7.55
C ASN A 55 25.96 5.69 6.38
N HIS A 56 25.22 5.02 5.51
CA HIS A 56 24.52 5.64 4.39
C HIS A 56 23.41 6.60 4.88
N GLU A 57 23.18 7.70 4.15
CA GLU A 57 22.13 8.68 4.48
C GLU A 57 20.72 8.09 4.64
N PHE A 58 20.42 6.96 3.97
CA PHE A 58 19.13 6.27 4.05
C PHE A 58 19.09 5.16 5.11
N ALA A 59 20.16 4.95 5.90
CA ALA A 59 20.24 3.86 6.89
C ALA A 59 19.09 3.92 7.91
N GLY A 60 18.69 5.13 8.32
CA GLY A 60 17.58 5.35 9.25
C GLY A 60 16.20 5.02 8.67
N VAL A 61 16.07 4.98 7.34
CA VAL A 61 14.80 4.75 6.63
C VAL A 61 14.73 3.32 6.11
N LYS A 62 15.86 2.69 5.76
CA LYS A 62 15.95 1.29 5.29
C LYS A 62 15.19 0.29 6.16
N TRP A 63 15.24 0.46 7.47
CA TRP A 63 14.65 -0.46 8.45
C TRP A 63 13.33 0.04 9.04
N LEU A 64 12.70 1.02 8.40
CA LEU A 64 11.43 1.56 8.86
C LEU A 64 10.36 0.48 8.93
N LYS A 65 9.79 0.29 10.11
CA LYS A 65 8.72 -0.66 10.37
C LYS A 65 7.58 0.00 11.09
N ASP A 66 6.40 -0.17 10.48
CA ASP A 66 5.09 0.12 11.04
C ASP A 66 4.97 1.51 11.67
N LYS A 67 5.63 2.50 11.06
CA LYS A 67 5.52 3.90 11.49
C LYS A 67 4.18 4.44 11.04
N GLN A 68 3.38 4.98 11.97
CA GLN A 68 2.09 5.59 11.65
C GLN A 68 2.24 6.73 10.65
N LEU A 69 1.32 6.78 9.68
CA LEU A 69 1.27 7.78 8.61
C LEU A 69 1.28 9.22 9.15
N THR A 70 0.54 9.45 10.24
CA THR A 70 0.40 10.75 10.90
C THR A 70 1.64 11.22 11.67
N ARG A 71 2.66 10.35 11.84
CA ARG A 71 3.91 10.67 12.54
C ARG A 71 5.07 10.99 11.60
N PHE A 72 4.80 11.12 10.30
CA PHE A 72 5.80 11.54 9.33
C PHE A 72 5.87 13.06 9.25
N ASP A 73 7.08 13.57 9.28
CA ASP A 73 7.37 14.94 8.87
C ASP A 73 7.49 14.99 7.34
N ASP A 74 7.10 16.11 6.72
CA ASP A 74 7.09 16.25 5.25
C ASP A 74 8.42 15.89 4.59
N ALA A 75 9.54 16.25 5.23
CA ALA A 75 10.88 15.93 4.73
C ALA A 75 11.18 14.43 4.69
N GLN A 76 10.57 13.62 5.56
CA GLN A 76 10.82 12.18 5.64
C GLN A 76 10.28 11.42 4.44
N TRP A 77 9.22 11.94 3.79
CA TRP A 77 8.65 11.36 2.58
C TRP A 77 9.58 11.40 1.38
N LEU A 78 10.58 12.28 1.38
CA LEU A 78 11.54 12.40 0.29
C LEU A 78 12.61 11.28 0.29
N PHE A 79 12.70 10.53 1.38
CA PHE A 79 13.68 9.45 1.57
C PHE A 79 13.09 8.04 1.35
N ILE A 80 11.80 7.92 1.01
CA ILE A 80 11.04 6.67 0.81
C ILE A 80 10.77 6.48 -0.67
#